data_AF-A0A021VM05-F1
#
_entry.id   AF-A0A021VM05-F1
#
_cell.length_a   1.000
_cell.length_b   1.000
_cell.length_c   1.000
_cell.angle_alpha   90.00
_cell.angle_beta   90.00
_cell.angle_gamma   90.00
#
_symmetry.space_group_name_H-M   'P 1'
#
loop_
_entity.id
_entity.type
_entity.pdbx_description
1 polymer ?
#
loop_
_entity_poly.entity_id
_entity_poly.type
_entity_poly.pdbx_seq_one_letter_code
_entity_poly.pdbx_strand_id
1 'polypeptide(L)'
;FVAFMDALFVNQPAEGVAGLDDTRIAELAREAGVADDVAAQIEDGTYATGEDSYVPWVTAVTEQASRDLPRLATPAVLLNGQDIGEGGLGVDWRVPGALAAAVEQVRG
;
A
#
# COMPACT_ATOMS: atom_id res chain seq x y z
N PHE A 1 3.82 -10.77 -0.61
CA PHE A 1 3.34 -9.38 -0.69
C PHE A 1 2.00 -9.28 -1.42
N VAL A 2 1.93 -9.45 -2.75
CA VAL A 2 0.67 -9.29 -3.51
C VAL A 2 -0.48 -10.14 -2.94
N ALA A 3 -0.26 -11.43 -2.69
CA ALA A 3 -1.28 -12.31 -2.10
C ALA A 3 -1.82 -11.82 -0.74
N PHE A 4 -0.96 -11.20 0.09
CA PHE A 4 -1.38 -10.64 1.37
C PHE A 4 -2.19 -9.35 1.19
N MET A 5 -1.77 -8.48 0.27
CA MET A 5 -2.53 -7.28 -0.08
C MET A 5 -3.92 -7.62 -0.64
N ASP A 6 -4.01 -8.62 -1.53
CA ASP A 6 -5.28 -9.12 -2.06
C ASP A 6 -6.18 -9.64 -0.93
N ALA A 7 -5.61 -10.42 0.00
CA ALA A 7 -6.34 -10.91 1.16
C ALA A 7 -6.88 -9.78 2.05
N LEU A 8 -6.09 -8.72 2.28
CA LEU A 8 -6.53 -7.53 3.02
C LEU A 8 -7.66 -6.79 2.31
N PHE A 9 -7.59 -6.62 0.98
CA PHE A 9 -8.67 -5.97 0.22
C PHE A 9 -9.96 -6.79 0.21
N VAL A 10 -9.87 -8.11 0.07
CA VAL A 10 -11.03 -9.02 0.14
C VAL A 10 -11.71 -8.95 1.50
N ASN A 11 -10.94 -8.75 2.58
CA ASN A 11 -11.44 -8.69 3.95
C ASN A 11 -11.59 -7.26 4.48
N GLN A 12 -11.55 -6.23 3.62
CA GLN A 12 -11.58 -4.84 4.03
C GLN A 12 -12.93 -4.50 4.71
N PRO A 13 -12.94 -3.98 5.94
CA PRO A 13 -14.17 -3.47 6.57
C PRO A 13 -14.73 -2.27 5.81
N ALA A 14 -16.01 -1.96 6.06
CA ALA A 14 -16.62 -0.76 5.50
C ALA A 14 -15.81 0.51 5.88
N GLU A 15 -15.74 1.48 4.97
CA GLU A 15 -15.02 2.73 5.23
C GLU A 15 -15.60 3.46 6.45
N GLY A 16 -14.73 4.02 7.28
CA GLY A 16 -15.11 4.77 8.49
C GLY A 16 -15.41 3.91 9.72
N VAL A 17 -15.27 2.58 9.65
CA VAL A 17 -15.30 1.71 10.83
C VAL A 17 -13.89 1.31 11.26
N ALA A 18 -13.78 0.64 12.41
CA ALA A 18 -12.53 0.04 12.84
C ALA A 18 -11.99 -0.93 11.77
N GLY A 19 -10.67 -0.91 11.59
CA GLY A 19 -9.97 -1.88 10.75
C GLY A 19 -10.02 -3.31 11.32
N LEU A 20 -9.41 -4.24 10.59
CA LEU A 20 -9.11 -5.57 11.12
C LEU A 20 -8.20 -5.45 12.35
N ASP A 21 -8.37 -6.35 13.32
CA ASP A 21 -7.44 -6.46 14.44
C ASP A 21 -6.16 -7.22 14.05
N ASP A 22 -5.14 -7.11 14.89
CA ASP A 22 -3.81 -7.70 14.65
C ASP A 22 -3.87 -9.22 14.48
N THR A 23 -4.71 -9.91 15.26
CA THR A 23 -4.93 -11.36 15.12
C THR A 23 -5.44 -11.71 13.73
N ARG A 24 -6.48 -10.99 13.24
CA ARG A 24 -7.03 -11.26 11.91
C ARG A 24 -6.06 -10.92 10.79
N ILE A 25 -5.26 -9.86 10.93
CA ILE A 25 -4.22 -9.50 9.97
C ILE A 25 -3.14 -10.60 9.91
N ALA A 26 -2.72 -11.13 11.07
CA ALA A 26 -1.72 -12.20 11.15
C ALA A 26 -2.22 -13.52 10.53
N GLU A 27 -3.48 -13.89 10.73
CA GLU A 27 -4.11 -15.04 10.06
C GLU A 27 -4.02 -14.90 8.52
N LEU A 28 -4.43 -13.75 7.99
CA LEU A 28 -4.36 -13.48 6.54
C LEU A 28 -2.92 -13.51 6.02
N ALA A 29 -1.96 -13.06 6.82
CA ALA A 29 -0.53 -13.13 6.48
C ALA A 29 -0.06 -14.59 6.35
N ARG A 30 -0.41 -15.46 7.31
CA ARG A 30 -0.08 -16.90 7.27
C ARG A 30 -0.72 -17.59 6.06
N GLU A 31 -1.99 -17.32 5.79
CA GLU A 31 -2.72 -17.85 4.62
C GLU A 31 -2.06 -17.42 3.29
N ALA A 32 -1.51 -16.21 3.25
CA ALA A 32 -0.76 -15.68 2.11
C ALA A 32 0.70 -16.20 2.02
N GLY A 33 1.14 -17.07 2.93
CA GLY A 33 2.46 -17.70 2.93
C GLY A 33 3.57 -16.89 3.59
N VAL A 34 3.24 -15.91 4.44
CA VAL A 34 4.22 -15.22 5.28
C VAL A 34 4.77 -16.20 6.32
N ALA A 35 6.07 -16.12 6.63
CA ALA A 35 6.70 -16.95 7.64
C ALA A 35 6.05 -16.72 9.02
N ASP A 36 5.90 -17.79 9.80
CA ASP A 36 5.11 -17.75 11.03
C ASP A 36 5.70 -16.81 12.10
N ASP A 37 7.03 -16.71 12.16
CA ASP A 37 7.73 -15.77 13.04
C ASP A 37 7.42 -14.30 12.69
N VAL A 38 7.30 -13.97 11.40
CA VAL A 38 6.90 -12.64 10.94
C VAL A 38 5.41 -12.39 11.20
N ALA A 39 4.55 -13.38 10.96
CA ALA A 39 3.12 -13.23 11.23
C ALA A 39 2.83 -13.10 12.74
N ALA A 40 3.57 -13.81 13.59
CA ALA A 40 3.47 -13.70 15.04
C ALA A 40 3.80 -12.28 15.54
N GLN A 41 4.78 -11.61 14.91
CA GLN A 41 5.11 -10.23 15.26
C GLN A 41 3.94 -9.27 15.03
N ILE A 42 3.11 -9.52 14.00
CA ILE A 42 1.87 -8.76 13.75
C ILE A 42 0.90 -9.00 14.91
N GLU A 43 0.65 -10.26 15.23
CA GLU A 43 -0.34 -10.68 16.22
C GLU A 43 -0.02 -10.19 17.64
N ASP A 44 1.25 -10.18 18.03
CA ASP A 44 1.69 -9.77 19.37
C ASP A 44 2.10 -8.28 19.46
N GLY A 45 2.05 -7.55 18.34
CA GLY A 45 2.38 -6.13 18.27
C GLY A 45 3.87 -5.80 18.38
N THR A 46 4.76 -6.80 18.42
CA THR A 46 6.20 -6.57 18.57
C THR A 46 6.81 -5.86 17.36
N TYR A 47 6.14 -5.89 16.19
CA TYR A 47 6.49 -5.06 15.03
C TYR A 47 6.62 -3.57 15.37
N ALA A 48 5.95 -3.10 16.43
CA ALA A 48 5.94 -1.71 16.84
C ALA A 48 7.01 -1.36 17.91
N THR A 49 7.82 -2.32 18.35
CA THR A 49 8.70 -2.15 19.53
C THR A 49 10.11 -2.68 19.30
N GLY A 50 11.09 -2.11 20.01
CA GLY A 50 12.49 -2.54 19.93
C GLY A 50 13.28 -1.91 18.78
N GLU A 51 14.56 -2.28 18.71
CA GLU A 51 15.50 -1.76 17.70
C GLU A 51 15.16 -2.25 16.28
N ASP A 52 14.58 -3.45 16.18
CA ASP A 52 14.15 -4.05 14.90
C ASP A 52 12.68 -3.70 14.55
N SER A 53 12.07 -2.74 15.24
CA SER A 53 10.69 -2.33 14.95
C SER A 53 10.53 -1.76 13.54
N TYR A 54 9.33 -1.91 12.99
CA TYR A 54 8.96 -1.38 11.68
C TYR A 54 8.53 0.10 11.72
N VAL A 55 8.39 0.69 12.91
CA VAL A 55 7.91 2.07 13.11
C VAL A 55 8.77 3.09 12.36
N PRO A 56 10.12 3.08 12.46
CA PRO A 56 10.94 4.07 11.75
C PRO A 56 10.75 4.03 10.23
N TRP A 57 10.59 2.82 9.68
CA TRP A 57 10.33 2.65 8.26
C TRP A 57 8.97 3.21 7.87
N VAL A 58 7.89 2.87 8.61
CA VAL A 58 6.53 3.37 8.35
C VAL A 58 6.49 4.90 8.42
N THR A 59 7.16 5.49 9.41
CA THR A 59 7.29 6.95 9.53
C THR A 59 8.01 7.54 8.32
N ALA A 60 9.17 7.00 7.94
CA ALA A 60 9.96 7.53 6.83
C ALA A 60 9.21 7.46 5.48
N VAL A 61 8.51 6.36 5.19
CA VAL A 61 7.75 6.24 3.94
C VAL A 61 6.51 7.14 3.92
N THR A 62 5.87 7.37 5.07
CA THR A 62 4.74 8.31 5.19
C THR A 62 5.19 9.75 4.99
N GLU A 63 6.32 10.12 5.60
CA GLU A 63 6.94 11.42 5.39
C GLU A 63 7.35 11.62 3.93
N GLN A 64 7.96 10.61 3.31
CA GLN A 64 8.34 10.68 1.91
C GLN A 64 7.11 10.86 1.00
N ALA A 65 6.05 10.08 1.22
CA ALA A 65 4.80 10.24 0.49
C ALA A 65 4.20 11.65 0.63
N SER A 66 4.31 12.28 1.81
CA SER A 66 3.83 13.65 2.03
C SER A 66 4.60 14.72 1.27
N ARG A 67 5.86 14.44 0.91
CA ARG A 67 6.71 15.32 0.10
C ARG A 67 6.50 15.08 -1.39
N ASP A 68 6.35 13.82 -1.78
CA ASP A 68 6.27 13.42 -3.19
C ASP A 68 4.87 13.61 -3.79
N LEU A 69 3.82 13.49 -2.97
CA LEU A 69 2.44 13.57 -3.45
C LEU A 69 1.88 14.99 -3.29
N PRO A 70 1.22 15.56 -4.31
CA PRO A 70 0.53 16.86 -4.21
C PRO A 70 -0.56 16.86 -3.12
N ARG A 71 -1.16 15.68 -2.88
CA ARG A 71 -2.12 15.43 -1.82
C ARG A 71 -1.93 14.00 -1.31
N LEU A 72 -1.90 13.83 0.01
CA LEU A 72 -2.01 12.51 0.64
C LEU A 72 -3.45 12.01 0.51
N ALA A 73 -3.72 11.29 -0.58
CA ALA A 73 -4.99 10.67 -0.88
C ALA A 73 -4.77 9.34 -1.59
N THR A 74 -5.77 8.47 -1.53
CA THR A 74 -5.76 7.17 -2.21
C THR A 74 -6.93 7.06 -3.17
N PRO A 75 -6.77 6.35 -4.30
CA PRO A 75 -5.49 5.93 -4.89
C PRO A 75 -4.69 7.14 -5.42
N ALA A 76 -3.36 7.07 -5.33
CA ALA A 76 -2.42 7.99 -5.99
C ALA A 76 -1.43 7.18 -6.82
N VAL A 77 -1.23 7.55 -8.08
CA VAL A 77 -0.37 6.83 -9.03
C VAL A 77 0.54 7.84 -9.70
N LEU A 78 1.85 7.61 -9.59
CA LEU A 78 2.86 8.41 -10.26
C LEU A 78 3.48 7.59 -11.39
N LEU A 79 3.68 8.22 -12.55
CA LEU A 79 4.45 7.66 -13.66
C LEU A 79 5.70 8.51 -13.84
N ASN A 80 6.88 7.92 -13.62
CA ASN A 80 8.18 8.64 -13.57
C ASN A 80 8.18 9.86 -12.63
N GLY A 81 7.48 9.74 -11.48
CA GLY A 81 7.38 10.82 -10.48
C GLY A 81 6.35 11.89 -10.80
N GLN A 82 5.65 11.82 -11.94
CA GLN A 82 4.56 12.75 -12.28
C GLN A 82 3.20 12.12 -11.98
N ASP A 83 2.27 12.90 -11.43
CA ASP A 83 0.88 12.47 -11.24
C ASP A 83 0.29 12.03 -12.59
N ILE A 84 -0.30 10.83 -12.63
CA ILE A 84 -0.83 10.30 -13.89
C ILE A 84 -2.17 10.95 -14.29
N GLY A 85 -2.94 11.46 -13.33
CA GLY A 85 -4.26 12.03 -13.53
C GLY A 85 -4.23 13.49 -13.97
N GLU A 86 -5.33 14.19 -13.72
CA GLU A 86 -5.51 15.60 -14.13
C GLU A 86 -4.44 16.55 -13.54
N GLY A 87 -3.82 16.18 -12.42
CA GLY A 87 -2.74 16.93 -11.78
C GLY A 87 -1.37 16.83 -12.49
N GLY A 88 -1.25 15.97 -13.50
CA GLY A 88 0.00 15.80 -14.27
C GLY A 88 -0.24 15.39 -15.71
N LEU A 89 -0.23 14.08 -16.01
CA LEU A 89 -0.26 13.56 -17.38
C LEU A 89 -1.66 13.59 -18.03
N GLY A 90 -2.72 13.88 -17.28
CA GLY A 90 -4.09 13.96 -17.78
C GLY A 90 -4.68 12.62 -18.23
N VAL A 91 -4.10 11.50 -17.78
CA VAL A 91 -4.53 10.16 -18.16
C VAL A 91 -5.55 9.63 -17.16
N ASP A 92 -6.75 9.32 -17.66
CA ASP A 92 -7.71 8.51 -16.90
C ASP A 92 -7.29 7.03 -16.93
N TRP A 93 -6.40 6.67 -16.01
CA TRP A 93 -5.85 5.32 -15.88
C TRP A 93 -6.88 4.24 -15.56
N ARG A 94 -8.12 4.62 -15.20
CA ARG A 94 -9.23 3.69 -14.95
C ARG A 94 -9.86 3.18 -16.24
N VAL A 95 -9.63 3.88 -17.37
CA VAL A 95 -10.05 3.41 -18.69
C VAL A 95 -9.15 2.24 -19.09
N PRO A 96 -9.74 1.06 -19.44
CA PRO A 96 -8.94 -0.09 -19.85
C PRO A 96 -7.95 0.26 -20.96
N GLY A 97 -6.67 -0.07 -20.74
CA GLY A 97 -5.57 0.19 -21.68
C GLY A 97 -4.93 1.58 -21.58
N ALA A 98 -5.56 2.56 -20.92
CA ALA A 98 -5.02 3.92 -20.83
C ALA A 98 -3.69 3.98 -20.06
N LEU A 99 -3.57 3.24 -18.94
CA LEU A 99 -2.32 3.13 -18.20
C LEU A 99 -1.20 2.52 -19.04
N ALA A 100 -1.48 1.43 -19.76
CA ALA A 100 -0.49 0.78 -20.62
C ALA A 100 -0.02 1.71 -21.74
N ALA A 101 -0.94 2.44 -22.37
CA ALA A 101 -0.60 3.44 -23.38
C ALA A 101 0.27 4.57 -22.81
N ALA A 102 -0.04 5.07 -21.61
CA ALA A 102 0.76 6.10 -20.94
C ALA A 102 2.18 5.62 -20.62
N VAL A 103 2.34 4.37 -20.16
CA VAL A 103 3.66 3.76 -19.91
C VAL A 103 4.49 3.68 -21.18
N GLU A 104 3.90 3.25 -22.31
CA GLU A 104 4.61 3.20 -23.59
C GLU A 104 4.98 4.61 -24.09
N GLN A 105 4.12 5.60 -23.88
CA GLN A 105 4.37 6.98 -24.29
C GLN A 105 5.57 7.61 -23.57
N VAL A 106 5.77 7.34 -22.28
CA VAL A 106 6.88 7.90 -21.50
C VAL A 106 8.18 7.09 -21.61
N ARG A 107 8.14 5.92 -22.27
CA ARG A 107 9.30 5.06 -22.53
C ARG A 107 10.09 5.52 -23.75
N GLY A 108 9.43 6.19 -24.71
CA GLY A 108 10.03 6.76 -25.93
C GLY A 108 10.63 8.14 -25.70
#